data_AF-A0A8D8Y4T7-F1
#
_entry.id   AF-A0A8D8Y4T7-F1
#
_cell.length_a   1.000
_cell.length_b   1.000
_cell.length_c   1.000
_cell.angle_alpha   90.00
_cell.angle_beta   90.00
_cell.angle_gamma   90.00
#
_symmetry.space_group_name_H-M   'P 1'
#
loop_
_entity.id
_entity.type
_entity.pdbx_description
1 polymer ?
#
loop_
_entity_poly.entity_id
_entity_poly.type
_entity_poly.pdbx_seq_one_letter_code
_entity_poly.pdbx_strand_id
1 'polypeptide(L)'
;MDTYLSILETKAPDPNLYLINKSFFSPTFLTGFIKKYQSLNCLWNVKSPDYSNNAARQNSWEDLTDYCRTLFPNADMMWVKKKVQNMRGSIRKELRKINNKKTGHGYKPKLWYFELLSFIKDVEASQGDSDGEDEDLGTFPPNVECIQTLHDTYPDTSFQLLQTGKVNRRVRNNG
;
A
#
# COMPACT_ATOMS: atom_id res chain seq x y z
N MET A 1 -7.54 41.36 1.22
CA MET A 1 -8.21 40.44 0.27
C MET A 1 -7.18 39.35 -0.08
N ASP A 2 -6.47 38.78 0.91
CA ASP A 2 -5.15 38.17 0.64
C ASP A 2 -4.87 36.88 1.42
N THR A 3 -5.86 36.31 2.13
CA THR A 3 -5.69 35.02 2.80
C THR A 3 -6.02 33.82 1.91
N TYR A 4 -6.84 34.02 0.88
CA TYR A 4 -7.25 32.92 -0.01
C TYR A 4 -6.16 32.52 -1.03
N LEU A 5 -5.32 33.48 -1.44
CA LEU A 5 -4.21 33.22 -2.36
C LEU A 5 -3.02 32.51 -1.69
N SER A 6 -2.78 32.73 -0.39
CA SER A 6 -1.70 32.03 0.35
C SER A 6 -2.01 30.54 0.57
N ILE A 7 -3.29 30.15 0.58
CA ILE A 7 -3.71 28.74 0.68
C ILE A 7 -3.66 28.07 -0.70
N LEU A 8 -3.84 28.85 -1.78
CA LEU A 8 -3.74 28.39 -3.17
C LEU A 8 -2.33 28.46 -3.75
N GLU A 9 -1.36 29.00 -3.02
CA GLU A 9 0.07 28.72 -3.24
C GLU A 9 0.38 27.28 -2.82
N THR A 10 -0.17 26.38 -3.64
CA THR A 10 0.14 24.97 -3.71
C THR A 10 1.66 24.82 -3.66
N LYS A 11 2.12 24.29 -2.52
CA LYS A 11 3.48 23.81 -2.31
C LYS A 11 3.91 23.09 -3.58
N ALA A 12 4.76 23.72 -4.38
CA ALA A 12 5.22 23.14 -5.63
C ALA A 12 5.64 21.70 -5.32
N PRO A 13 5.11 20.68 -6.03
CA PRO A 13 5.47 19.31 -5.76
C PRO A 13 6.98 19.24 -5.82
N ASP A 14 7.61 18.83 -4.71
CA ASP A 14 9.07 18.82 -4.55
C ASP A 14 9.69 18.32 -5.87
N PRO A 15 10.51 19.14 -6.56
CA PRO A 15 11.03 18.79 -7.88
C PRO A 15 11.74 17.43 -7.87
N ASN A 16 12.28 17.00 -6.72
CA ASN A 16 12.87 15.68 -6.56
C ASN A 16 11.83 14.56 -6.65
N LEU A 17 10.63 14.75 -6.11
CA LEU A 17 9.57 13.74 -6.11
C LEU A 17 9.05 13.46 -7.53
N TYR A 18 8.89 14.50 -8.36
CA TYR A 18 8.48 14.34 -9.75
C TYR A 18 9.54 13.59 -10.57
N LEU A 19 10.81 13.94 -10.41
CA LEU A 19 11.92 13.26 -11.09
C LEU A 19 12.04 11.80 -10.66
N ILE A 20 11.92 11.51 -9.37
CA ILE A 20 11.91 10.15 -8.83
C ILE A 20 10.75 9.34 -9.43
N ASN A 21 9.54 9.91 -9.47
CA ASN A 21 8.38 9.26 -10.08
C ASN A 21 8.61 8.98 -11.57
N LYS A 22 9.08 9.98 -12.32
CA LYS A 22 9.34 9.87 -13.75
C LYS A 22 10.39 8.80 -14.05
N SER A 23 11.49 8.78 -13.30
CA SER A 23 12.55 7.77 -13.44
C SER A 23 12.06 6.37 -13.07
N PHE A 24 11.26 6.24 -12.01
CA PHE A 24 10.71 4.95 -11.58
C PHE A 24 9.74 4.36 -12.62
N PHE A 25 8.86 5.19 -13.19
CA PHE A 25 7.92 4.76 -14.24
C PHE A 25 8.54 4.77 -15.65
N SER A 26 9.88 4.86 -15.75
CA SER A 26 10.56 4.71 -17.04
C SER A 26 10.34 3.29 -17.58
N PRO A 27 10.12 3.12 -18.90
CA PRO A 27 9.77 1.80 -19.46
C PRO A 27 10.79 0.70 -19.16
N THR A 28 12.08 1.02 -19.22
CA THR A 28 13.17 0.07 -18.98
C THR A 28 13.21 -0.39 -17.53
N PHE A 29 13.24 0.56 -16.59
CA PHE A 29 13.34 0.25 -15.18
C PHE A 29 12.08 -0.43 -14.65
N LEU A 30 10.90 0.12 -14.95
CA LEU A 30 9.64 -0.41 -14.45
C LEU A 30 9.39 -1.82 -14.97
N THR A 31 9.76 -2.13 -16.21
CA THR A 31 9.63 -3.49 -16.75
C THR A 31 10.48 -4.48 -15.97
N GLY A 32 11.74 -4.13 -15.66
CA GLY A 32 12.61 -4.97 -14.83
C GLY A 32 12.09 -5.11 -13.39
N PHE A 33 11.61 -4.01 -12.81
CA PHE A 33 10.99 -3.99 -11.49
C PHE A 33 9.78 -4.92 -11.42
N ILE A 34 8.86 -4.83 -12.39
CA ILE A 34 7.65 -5.67 -12.43
C ILE A 34 8.02 -7.14 -12.62
N LYS A 35 9.01 -7.48 -13.47
CA LYS A 35 9.46 -8.87 -13.63
C LYS A 35 10.04 -9.46 -12.34
N LYS A 36 10.86 -8.69 -11.60
CA LYS A 36 11.36 -9.10 -10.29
C LYS A 36 10.20 -9.26 -9.31
N TYR A 37 9.28 -8.31 -9.24
CA TYR A 37 8.08 -8.40 -8.40
C TYR A 37 7.22 -9.63 -8.72
N GLN A 38 7.03 -9.95 -9.99
CA GLN A 38 6.30 -11.14 -10.44
C GLN A 38 6.95 -12.43 -9.94
N SER A 39 8.28 -12.52 -9.92
CA SER A 39 8.99 -13.71 -9.40
C SER A 39 8.83 -13.91 -7.89
N LEU A 40 8.48 -12.85 -7.14
CA LEU A 40 8.36 -12.85 -5.69
C LEU A 40 6.91 -13.17 -5.27
N ASN A 41 6.49 -14.42 -5.53
CA ASN A 41 5.13 -14.89 -5.30
C ASN A 41 4.60 -14.64 -3.87
N CYS A 42 5.46 -14.71 -2.85
CA CYS A 42 5.07 -14.45 -1.46
C CYS A 42 4.54 -13.03 -1.22
N LEU A 43 4.76 -12.08 -2.14
CA LEU A 43 4.29 -10.70 -2.02
C LEU A 43 2.89 -10.46 -2.59
N TRP A 44 2.41 -11.32 -3.49
CA TRP A 44 1.19 -11.06 -4.24
C TRP A 44 0.30 -12.29 -4.42
N ASN A 45 0.85 -13.50 -4.36
CA ASN A 45 0.11 -14.74 -4.55
C ASN A 45 -0.29 -15.34 -3.21
N VAL A 46 -1.56 -15.16 -2.83
CA VAL A 46 -2.16 -15.71 -1.59
C VAL A 46 -2.10 -17.24 -1.56
N LYS A 47 -2.05 -17.90 -2.72
CA LYS A 47 -1.96 -19.37 -2.83
C LYS A 47 -0.54 -19.91 -2.64
N SER A 48 0.46 -19.03 -2.56
CA SER A 48 1.86 -19.43 -2.36
C SER A 48 2.05 -19.89 -0.91
N PRO A 49 2.75 -21.01 -0.64
CA PRO A 49 3.03 -21.45 0.73
C PRO A 49 3.82 -20.38 1.51
N ASP A 50 4.70 -19.66 0.82
CA ASP A 50 5.52 -18.60 1.41
C ASP A 50 4.75 -17.29 1.68
N TYR A 51 3.49 -17.18 1.27
CA TYR A 51 2.69 -15.97 1.49
C TYR A 51 2.46 -15.69 2.98
N SER A 52 2.31 -16.74 3.80
CA SER A 52 2.16 -16.61 5.26
C SER A 52 3.52 -16.48 5.98
N ASN A 53 4.62 -16.80 5.30
CA ASN A 53 5.95 -16.76 5.91
C ASN A 53 6.48 -15.32 6.00
N ASN A 54 6.49 -14.77 7.21
CA ASN A 54 6.98 -13.40 7.50
C ASN A 54 8.43 -13.18 7.04
N ALA A 55 9.32 -14.14 7.29
CA ALA A 55 10.72 -14.02 6.92
C ALA A 55 10.90 -14.02 5.38
N ALA A 56 10.21 -14.92 4.68
CA ALA A 56 10.24 -14.96 3.22
C ALA A 56 9.71 -13.66 2.59
N ARG A 57 8.63 -13.10 3.16
CA ARG A 57 8.08 -11.80 2.72
C ARG A 57 9.05 -10.66 2.97
N GLN A 58 9.68 -10.62 4.14
CA GLN A 58 10.65 -9.57 4.48
C GLN A 58 11.85 -9.61 3.53
N ASN A 59 12.46 -10.78 3.33
CA ASN A 59 13.56 -10.97 2.38
C ASN A 59 13.16 -10.54 0.96
N SER A 60 11.94 -10.85 0.53
CA SER A 60 11.45 -10.46 -0.79
C SER A 60 11.26 -8.95 -0.95
N TRP A 61 10.87 -8.25 0.12
CA TRP A 61 10.83 -6.79 0.13
C TRP A 61 12.21 -6.17 0.11
N GLU A 62 13.18 -6.76 0.80
CA GLU A 62 14.58 -6.35 0.78
C GLU A 62 15.17 -6.51 -0.62
N ASP A 63 14.95 -7.66 -1.27
CA ASP A 63 15.31 -7.93 -2.66
C ASP A 63 14.82 -6.85 -3.65
N LEU A 64 13.55 -6.42 -3.51
CA LEU A 64 13.01 -5.33 -4.32
C LEU A 64 13.60 -3.97 -3.99
N THR A 65 13.93 -3.76 -2.72
CA THR A 65 14.54 -2.52 -2.25
C THR A 65 15.96 -2.40 -2.79
N ASP A 66 16.74 -3.48 -2.78
CA ASP A 66 18.07 -3.52 -3.38
C ASP A 66 18.03 -3.29 -4.89
N TYR A 67 17.05 -3.86 -5.59
CA TYR A 67 16.83 -3.53 -7.00
C TYR A 67 16.56 -2.03 -7.19
N CYS A 68 15.75 -1.41 -6.32
CA CYS A 68 15.49 0.03 -6.38
C CYS A 68 16.74 0.88 -6.07
N ARG A 69 17.61 0.43 -5.16
CA ARG A 69 18.84 1.13 -4.77
C ARG A 69 19.81 1.31 -5.92
N THR A 70 19.74 0.46 -6.95
CA THR A 70 20.56 0.61 -8.18
C THR A 70 20.34 1.94 -8.90
N LEU A 71 19.13 2.52 -8.84
CA LEU A 71 18.80 3.83 -9.42
C LEU A 71 18.48 4.90 -8.37
N PHE A 72 18.01 4.49 -7.20
CA PHE A 72 17.58 5.37 -6.12
C PHE A 72 18.33 4.98 -4.85
N PRO A 73 19.57 5.48 -4.62
CA PRO A 73 20.40 5.07 -3.49
C PRO A 73 19.72 5.21 -2.12
N ASN A 74 18.83 6.20 -1.99
CA ASN A 74 18.06 6.47 -0.78
C ASN A 74 16.71 5.72 -0.73
N ALA A 75 16.51 4.68 -1.56
CA ALA A 75 15.30 3.89 -1.56
C ALA A 75 15.18 3.10 -0.24
N ASP A 76 14.10 3.41 0.48
CA ASP A 76 13.68 2.68 1.66
C ASP A 76 12.59 1.64 1.31
N MET A 77 12.51 0.58 2.10
CA MET A 77 11.50 -0.47 1.95
C MET A 77 10.07 0.10 2.04
N MET A 78 9.82 1.09 2.92
CA MET A 78 8.49 1.73 2.99
C MET A 78 8.15 2.46 1.69
N TRP A 79 9.14 3.13 1.08
CA TRP A 79 8.96 3.80 -0.20
C TRP A 79 8.62 2.80 -1.31
N VAL A 80 9.32 1.66 -1.37
CA VAL A 80 9.05 0.59 -2.35
C VAL A 80 7.65 -0.02 -2.14
N LYS A 81 7.28 -0.32 -0.90
CA LYS A 81 5.93 -0.81 -0.56
C LYS A 81 4.85 0.18 -1.03
N LYS A 82 5.05 1.48 -0.80
CA LYS A 82 4.15 2.54 -1.28
C LYS A 82 4.06 2.57 -2.81
N LYS A 83 5.17 2.38 -3.52
CA LYS A 83 5.16 2.27 -4.99
C LYS A 83 4.33 1.10 -5.48
N VAL A 84 4.53 -0.09 -4.92
CA VAL A 84 3.77 -1.28 -5.27
C VAL A 84 2.29 -1.08 -4.97
N GLN A 85 1.94 -0.51 -3.81
CA GLN A 85 0.55 -0.23 -3.45
C GLN A 85 -0.12 0.73 -4.44
N ASN A 86 0.56 1.81 -4.81
CA ASN A 86 0.04 2.77 -5.79
C ASN A 86 -0.17 2.10 -7.16
N MET A 87 0.79 1.28 -7.61
CA MET A 87 0.65 0.51 -8.86
C MET A 87 -0.54 -0.44 -8.84
N ARG A 88 -0.71 -1.23 -7.78
CA ARG A 88 -1.87 -2.11 -7.59
C ARG A 88 -3.17 -1.31 -7.59
N GLY A 89 -3.19 -0.15 -6.92
CA GLY A 89 -4.31 0.79 -6.94
C GLY A 89 -4.67 1.29 -8.33
N SER A 90 -3.68 1.66 -9.14
CA SER A 90 -3.90 2.06 -10.54
C SER A 90 -4.49 0.91 -11.37
N ILE A 91 -4.01 -0.33 -11.19
CA ILE A 91 -4.56 -1.51 -11.87
C ILE A 91 -6.00 -1.78 -11.44
N ARG A 92 -6.31 -1.73 -10.14
CA ARG A 92 -7.69 -1.86 -9.63
C ARG A 92 -8.63 -0.83 -10.27
N LYS A 93 -8.21 0.44 -10.33
CA LYS A 93 -8.99 1.51 -10.97
C LYS A 93 -9.24 1.23 -12.45
N GLU A 94 -8.24 0.74 -13.18
CA GLU A 94 -8.42 0.35 -14.58
C GLU A 94 -9.33 -0.87 -14.74
N LEU A 95 -9.20 -1.91 -13.91
CA LEU A 95 -10.09 -3.08 -13.91
C LEU A 95 -11.55 -2.70 -13.63
N ARG A 96 -11.81 -1.77 -12.70
CA ARG A 96 -13.15 -1.25 -12.45
C ARG A 96 -13.74 -0.59 -13.69
N LYS A 97 -12.95 0.17 -14.47
CA LYS A 97 -13.42 0.79 -15.71
C LYS A 97 -13.74 -0.23 -16.80
N ILE A 98 -12.95 -1.30 -16.90
CA ILE A 98 -13.18 -2.42 -17.83
C ILE A 98 -14.46 -3.17 -17.48
N ASN A 99 -14.67 -3.45 -16.18
CA ASN A 99 -15.82 -4.23 -15.71
C ASN A 99 -17.10 -3.38 -15.55
N ASN A 100 -17.01 -2.06 -15.59
CA ASN A 100 -18.18 -1.19 -15.47
C ASN A 100 -19.05 -1.31 -16.72
N LYS A 101 -20.26 -1.85 -16.51
CA LYS A 101 -21.29 -2.05 -17.56
C LYS A 101 -21.65 -0.75 -18.30
N LYS A 102 -21.51 0.42 -17.68
CA LYS A 102 -21.77 1.73 -18.32
C LYS A 102 -20.72 2.11 -19.37
N THR A 103 -19.49 1.65 -19.19
CA THR A 103 -18.39 1.76 -20.18
C THR A 103 -18.29 0.49 -21.04
N GLY A 104 -19.36 -0.32 -21.02
CA GLY A 104 -19.41 -1.69 -21.48
C GLY A 104 -18.85 -1.90 -22.88
N HIS A 105 -18.14 -3.02 -23.04
CA HIS A 105 -17.66 -3.59 -24.30
C HIS A 105 -16.77 -2.65 -25.15
N GLY A 106 -15.61 -2.25 -24.60
CA GLY A 106 -14.59 -1.59 -25.43
C GLY A 106 -13.52 -0.78 -24.70
N TYR A 107 -13.62 -0.61 -23.38
CA TYR A 107 -12.60 0.15 -22.65
C TYR A 107 -11.23 -0.52 -22.73
N LYS A 108 -10.26 0.18 -23.33
CA LYS A 108 -8.86 -0.21 -23.37
C LYS A 108 -8.10 0.49 -22.23
N PRO A 109 -7.34 -0.25 -21.40
CA PRO A 109 -6.52 0.32 -20.35
C PRO A 109 -5.57 1.40 -20.88
N LYS A 110 -5.45 2.52 -20.16
CA LYS A 110 -4.54 3.61 -20.54
C LYS A 110 -3.11 3.45 -20.00
N LEU A 111 -2.93 2.56 -19.02
CA LEU A 111 -1.63 2.32 -18.42
C LEU A 111 -0.79 1.43 -19.34
N TRP A 112 0.37 1.92 -19.78
CA TRP A 112 1.25 1.18 -20.68
C TRP A 112 1.76 -0.14 -20.06
N TYR A 113 1.90 -0.17 -18.74
CA TYR A 113 2.35 -1.35 -17.98
C TYR A 113 1.20 -2.24 -17.51
N PHE A 114 -0.05 -1.98 -17.95
CA PHE A 114 -1.21 -2.73 -17.51
C PHE A 114 -1.07 -4.24 -17.77
N GLU A 115 -0.57 -4.61 -18.94
CA GLU A 115 -0.39 -6.03 -19.30
C GLU A 115 0.76 -6.69 -18.53
N LEU A 116 1.76 -5.92 -18.10
CA LEU A 116 2.86 -6.44 -17.28
C LEU A 116 2.38 -6.84 -15.87
N LEU A 117 1.37 -6.14 -15.34
CA LEU A 117 0.71 -6.48 -14.06
C LEU A 117 -0.53 -7.35 -14.25
N SER A 118 -0.63 -8.08 -15.36
CA SER A 118 -1.79 -8.96 -15.59
C SER A 118 -1.86 -10.12 -14.60
N PHE A 119 -0.72 -10.60 -14.09
CA PHE A 119 -0.64 -11.71 -13.15
C PHE A 119 -1.30 -11.45 -11.79
N ILE A 120 -1.49 -10.17 -11.41
CA ILE A 120 -2.21 -9.81 -10.17
C ILE A 120 -3.71 -9.58 -10.38
N LYS A 121 -4.21 -9.56 -11.64
CA LYS A 121 -5.61 -9.22 -11.94
C LYS A 121 -6.59 -10.14 -11.19
N ASP A 122 -6.31 -11.44 -11.15
CA ASP A 122 -7.19 -12.43 -10.52
C ASP A 122 -7.23 -12.28 -8.98
N VAL A 123 -6.10 -11.87 -8.39
CA VAL A 123 -5.99 -11.60 -6.95
C VAL A 123 -6.75 -10.33 -6.59
N GLU A 124 -6.56 -9.25 -7.36
CA GLU A 124 -7.22 -7.97 -7.11
C GLU A 124 -8.72 -7.98 -7.41
N ALA A 125 -9.17 -8.75 -8.40
CA ALA A 125 -10.60 -8.87 -8.75
C ALA A 125 -11.40 -9.60 -7.66
N SER A 126 -10.75 -10.45 -6.86
CA SER A 126 -11.37 -11.20 -5.76
C SER A 126 -11.41 -10.42 -4.44
N GLN A 127 -10.61 -9.36 -4.30
CA GLN A 127 -10.60 -8.48 -3.13
C GLN A 127 -11.67 -7.39 -3.29
N GLY A 128 -12.92 -7.75 -2.97
CA GLY A 128 -14.06 -6.85 -2.94
C GLY A 128 -13.98 -5.79 -1.83
N ASP A 129 -14.23 -4.54 -2.23
CA ASP A 129 -14.60 -3.33 -1.49
C ASP A 129 -14.16 -3.14 -0.03
N SER A 130 -13.23 -2.21 0.15
CA SER A 130 -13.27 -1.25 1.26
C SER A 130 -13.01 0.12 0.67
N ASP A 131 -14.10 0.88 0.53
CA ASP A 131 -14.09 2.27 0.11
C ASP A 131 -13.52 3.16 1.22
N GLY A 132 -12.79 4.18 0.80
CA GLY A 132 -12.16 5.19 1.64
C GLY A 132 -11.30 6.09 0.76
N GLU A 133 -11.95 7.01 0.05
CA GLU A 133 -11.27 8.20 -0.47
C GLU A 133 -11.00 9.12 0.71
N ASP A 134 -9.86 8.94 1.37
CA ASP A 134 -9.31 9.99 2.24
C ASP A 134 -7.80 10.05 2.03
N GLU A 135 -7.33 11.26 1.71
CA GLU A 135 -5.95 11.67 1.84
C GLU A 135 -5.53 11.53 3.31
N ASP A 136 -5.12 10.34 3.73
CA ASP A 136 -4.38 10.16 4.98
C ASP A 136 -3.28 9.09 4.84
N LEU A 137 -2.11 9.48 5.32
CA LEU A 137 -0.89 8.69 5.33
C LEU A 137 -1.02 7.55 6.34
N GLY A 138 -1.61 6.44 5.90
CA GLY A 138 -1.38 5.15 6.53
C GLY A 138 -2.65 4.46 6.97
N THR A 139 -3.09 3.48 6.18
CA THR A 139 -3.53 2.19 6.69
C THR A 139 -3.32 1.20 5.56
N PHE A 140 -2.31 0.33 5.70
CA PHE A 140 -2.31 -0.93 4.95
C PHE A 140 -3.59 -1.65 5.36
N PRO A 141 -4.47 -2.11 4.45
CA PRO A 141 -5.44 -3.11 4.86
C PRO A 141 -4.61 -4.31 5.33
N PRO A 142 -4.64 -4.66 6.64
CA PRO A 142 -4.06 -5.91 7.06
C PRO A 142 -4.86 -6.99 6.33
N ASN A 143 -4.16 -7.88 5.64
CA ASN A 143 -4.72 -9.22 5.45
C ASN A 143 -5.14 -9.67 6.85
N VAL A 144 -6.43 -9.94 7.06
CA VAL A 144 -7.06 -10.07 8.38
C VAL A 144 -6.43 -11.20 9.20
N GLU A 145 -5.71 -12.12 8.55
CA GLU A 145 -4.91 -13.18 9.17
C GLU A 145 -3.56 -12.74 9.76
N CYS A 146 -3.05 -11.56 9.40
CA CYS A 146 -1.73 -11.05 9.84
C CYS A 146 -1.78 -10.27 11.16
N ILE A 147 -2.97 -9.93 11.66
CA ILE A 147 -3.13 -9.20 12.94
C ILE A 147 -2.67 -10.07 14.11
N GLN A 148 -2.79 -11.40 14.00
CA GLN A 148 -2.43 -12.31 15.09
C GLN A 148 -0.95 -12.22 15.51
N THR A 149 -0.04 -11.85 14.60
CA THR A 149 1.41 -11.76 14.88
C THR A 149 1.90 -10.36 15.27
N LEU A 150 1.08 -9.31 15.15
CA LEU A 150 1.50 -7.94 15.52
C LEU A 150 1.61 -7.74 17.04
N HIS A 151 0.92 -8.56 17.82
CA HIS A 151 0.97 -8.51 19.29
C HIS A 151 2.29 -9.05 19.87
N ASP A 152 3.07 -9.78 19.08
CA ASP A 152 4.33 -10.41 19.54
C ASP A 152 5.57 -9.55 19.24
N THR A 153 5.49 -8.59 18.31
CA THR A 153 6.65 -7.79 17.88
C THR A 153 6.64 -6.35 18.39
N TYR A 154 5.49 -5.84 18.85
CA TYR A 154 5.37 -4.55 19.51
C TYR A 154 4.42 -4.69 20.72
N PRO A 155 4.92 -4.81 21.97
CA PRO A 155 4.06 -4.59 23.12
C PRO A 155 3.70 -3.11 23.12
N ASP A 156 2.45 -2.79 22.77
CA ASP A 156 1.90 -1.45 22.94
C ASP A 156 1.83 -1.13 24.45
N THR A 157 2.93 -0.61 24.98
CA THR A 157 3.03 -0.12 26.36
C THR A 157 2.25 1.17 26.60
N SER A 158 1.53 1.71 25.60
CA SER A 158 0.75 2.93 25.78
C SER A 158 -0.71 2.71 26.19
N PHE A 159 -1.26 1.50 26.13
CA PHE A 159 -2.64 1.24 26.57
C PHE A 159 -2.77 0.68 28.01
N GLN A 160 -1.73 0.08 28.58
CA GLN A 160 -1.78 -0.49 29.94
C GLN A 160 -1.62 0.53 31.07
N LEU A 161 -1.12 1.75 30.81
CA LEU A 161 -1.00 2.81 31.83
C LEU A 161 -2.30 3.57 32.11
N LEU A 162 -3.39 3.30 31.38
CA LEU A 162 -4.70 3.91 31.62
C LEU A 162 -5.70 3.00 32.37
N GLN A 163 -5.32 1.76 32.70
CA GLN A 163 -6.17 0.83 33.46
C GLN A 163 -5.75 0.66 34.92
N THR A 164 -4.63 1.23 35.37
CA THR A 164 -4.27 1.30 36.80
C THR A 164 -4.62 2.65 37.40
N GLY A 165 -5.90 3.02 37.30
CA GLY A 165 -6.52 4.13 38.01
C GLY A 165 -7.83 3.67 38.62
N LYS A 166 -7.77 2.78 39.63
CA LYS A 166 -8.95 2.40 40.43
C LYS A 166 -9.53 3.63 41.12
N VAL A 167 -10.45 4.34 40.47
CA VAL A 167 -11.31 5.34 41.11
C VAL A 167 -12.43 4.58 41.82
N ASN A 168 -12.28 4.52 43.14
CA ASN A 168 -13.21 3.95 44.11
C ASN A 168 -14.55 4.71 44.07
N ARG A 169 -15.61 4.15 43.45
CA ARG A 169 -16.98 4.65 43.60
C ARG A 169 -17.72 3.77 44.60
N ARG A 170 -17.88 4.31 45.81
CA ARG A 170 -18.79 3.81 46.85
C ARG A 170 -20.20 3.69 46.29
N VAL A 171 -20.78 2.50 46.43
CA VAL A 171 -22.21 2.24 46.27
C VAL A 171 -22.95 2.93 47.41
N ARG A 172 -23.97 3.73 47.07
CA ARG A 172 -25.03 4.20 47.98
C ARG A 172 -26.31 3.42 47.70
N ASN A 173 -27.14 3.32 48.74
CA ASN A 173 -28.50 2.76 48.90
C ASN A 173 -28.49 1.41 49.64
N ASN A 174 -29.31 1.14 50.65
CA ASN A 174 -30.38 1.87 51.33
C ASN A 174 -30.57 1.21 52.71
N GLY A 175 -30.95 1.99 53.71
CA GLY A 175 -31.44 1.56 55.02
C GLY A 175 -32.12 2.75 55.68
#